data_AF-A0A8C9V4R6-F1
#
_entry.id   AF-A0A8C9V4R6-F1
#
_cell.length_a   1.000
_cell.length_b   1.000
_cell.length_c   1.000
_cell.angle_alpha   90.00
_cell.angle_beta   90.00
_cell.angle_gamma   90.00
#
_symmetry.space_group_name_H-M   'P 1'
#
loop_
_entity.id
_entity.type
_entity.pdbx_description
1 polymer ?
#
loop_
_entity_poly.entity_id
_entity_poly.type
_entity_poly.pdbx_seq_one_letter_code
_entity_poly.pdbx_strand_id
1 'polypeptide(L)'
;MAVYTQLRFIILKQWLQGCSDLYSLPELTLFLQNWWSRFWFWQEVVETIPLKPENFWILNPEIMHQTGLALQKYAQKPKKMLPTLGAGRVVAALQLYDEVSLAGFSYDLQHPQMPLHYYESLRTDAMRVQIVHERSAEMAFLKKLVRVKVITDLTGMLC
;
A
#
# COMPACT_ATOMS: atom_id res chain seq x y z
N MET A 1 -0.38 -1.75 -22.15
CA MET A 1 -0.85 -3.16 -22.19
C MET A 1 0.18 -4.15 -21.62
N ALA A 2 1.48 -3.81 -21.55
CA ALA A 2 2.54 -4.68 -21.01
C ALA A 2 2.62 -4.77 -19.47
N VAL A 3 2.07 -3.80 -18.73
CA VAL A 3 2.16 -3.76 -17.25
C VAL A 3 1.24 -4.77 -16.57
N TYR A 4 0.09 -5.08 -17.18
CA TYR A 4 -0.88 -6.03 -16.61
C TYR A 4 -0.46 -7.50 -16.80
N THR A 5 0.36 -7.79 -17.81
CA THR A 5 0.82 -9.15 -18.10
C THR A 5 1.92 -9.60 -17.12
N GLN A 6 2.78 -8.70 -16.65
CA GLN A 6 3.85 -9.05 -15.70
C GLN A 6 3.36 -9.27 -14.25
N LEU A 7 2.37 -8.51 -13.78
CA LEU A 7 1.80 -8.72 -12.43
C LEU A 7 1.17 -10.11 -12.26
N ARG A 8 0.60 -10.68 -13.34
CA ARG A 8 0.10 -12.06 -13.32
C ARG A 8 1.21 -13.10 -13.17
N PHE A 9 2.43 -12.86 -13.69
CA PHE A 9 3.52 -13.83 -13.61
C PHE A 9 4.19 -13.89 -12.24
N ILE A 10 4.30 -12.76 -11.53
CA ILE A 10 4.93 -12.71 -10.19
C ILE A 10 4.04 -13.43 -9.16
N ILE A 11 2.72 -13.20 -9.20
CA ILE A 11 1.78 -13.84 -8.28
C ILE A 11 1.57 -15.33 -8.62
N LEU A 12 1.50 -15.71 -9.90
CA LEU A 12 1.33 -17.13 -10.26
C LEU A 12 2.54 -18.00 -9.92
N LYS A 13 3.77 -17.50 -10.03
CA LYS A 13 4.95 -18.33 -9.72
C LYS A 13 5.12 -18.60 -8.23
N GLN A 14 4.74 -17.64 -7.37
CA GLN A 14 4.75 -17.87 -5.92
C GLN A 14 3.64 -18.83 -5.46
N TRP A 15 2.52 -18.90 -6.20
CA TRP A 15 1.40 -19.79 -5.87
C TRP A 15 1.58 -21.22 -6.41
N LEU A 16 2.28 -21.40 -7.54
CA LEU A 16 2.55 -22.74 -8.12
C LEU A 16 3.74 -23.48 -7.47
N GLN A 17 4.50 -22.84 -6.59
CA GLN A 17 5.62 -23.48 -5.87
C GLN A 17 5.27 -23.92 -4.43
N GLY A 18 3.99 -23.93 -4.05
CA GLY A 18 3.54 -24.44 -2.76
C GLY A 18 2.98 -25.86 -2.83
N CYS A 19 3.86 -26.87 -2.70
CA CYS A 19 3.61 -28.25 -2.22
C CYS A 19 4.87 -29.06 -2.56
N SER A 20 5.87 -29.15 -1.70
CA SER A 20 5.92 -29.94 -0.46
C SER A 20 7.23 -29.54 0.24
N ASP A 21 7.37 -29.80 1.54
CA ASP A 21 8.61 -29.67 2.32
C ASP A 21 8.78 -28.36 3.10
N LEU A 22 7.91 -28.22 4.10
CA LEU A 22 7.92 -27.14 5.08
C LEU A 22 8.71 -27.55 6.33
N TYR A 23 9.95 -28.01 6.19
CA TYR A 23 10.85 -28.30 7.34
C TYR A 23 12.33 -28.18 6.96
N SER A 24 12.81 -27.01 6.56
CA SER A 24 14.24 -26.61 6.64
C SER A 24 14.40 -25.16 6.18
N LEU A 25 14.68 -24.23 7.11
CA LEU A 25 14.96 -22.83 6.80
C LEU A 25 16.48 -22.58 6.67
N PRO A 26 17.05 -22.70 5.46
CA PRO A 26 18.15 -21.82 5.06
C PRO A 26 17.93 -21.12 3.69
N GLU A 27 16.79 -21.32 3.03
CA GLU A 27 16.61 -20.88 1.63
C GLU A 27 16.19 -19.41 1.44
N LEU A 28 15.63 -18.74 2.47
CA LEU A 28 15.26 -17.32 2.35
C LEU A 28 16.47 -16.38 2.22
N THR A 29 17.66 -16.83 2.63
CA THR A 29 18.93 -16.10 2.51
C THR A 29 19.53 -16.12 1.10
N LEU A 30 19.21 -17.11 0.27
CA LEU A 30 19.85 -17.29 -1.04
C LEU A 30 19.10 -16.59 -2.20
N PHE A 31 17.81 -16.29 -2.05
CA PHE A 31 17.03 -15.68 -3.13
C PHE A 31 17.37 -14.20 -3.36
N LEU A 32 17.79 -13.48 -2.31
CA LEU A 32 18.16 -12.05 -2.39
C LEU A 32 19.58 -11.80 -2.92
N GLN A 33 20.44 -12.82 -2.98
CA GLN A 33 21.83 -12.70 -3.45
C GLN A 33 22.01 -12.99 -4.95
N ASN A 34 20.93 -13.29 -5.67
CA ASN A 34 21.05 -13.58 -7.10
C ASN A 34 21.04 -12.27 -7.89
N TRP A 35 22.13 -11.93 -8.58
CA TRP A 35 22.23 -10.78 -9.50
C TRP A 35 21.03 -10.68 -10.46
N TRP A 36 20.47 -11.83 -10.86
CA TRP A 36 19.28 -11.90 -11.72
C TRP A 36 18.01 -11.28 -11.09
N SER A 37 17.86 -11.32 -9.76
CA SER A 37 16.71 -10.73 -9.05
C SER A 37 16.66 -9.21 -9.17
N ARG A 38 17.83 -8.54 -9.31
CA ARG A 38 17.91 -7.08 -9.46
C ARG A 38 17.28 -6.59 -10.75
N PHE A 39 17.25 -7.41 -11.80
CA PHE A 39 16.61 -7.06 -13.08
C PHE A 39 15.08 -7.16 -13.03
N TRP A 40 14.50 -7.71 -11.96
CA TRP A 40 13.05 -7.95 -11.87
C TRP A 40 12.32 -6.85 -11.10
N PHE A 41 13.05 -6.01 -10.36
CA PHE A 41 12.50 -4.81 -9.73
C PHE A 41 12.60 -3.62 -10.68
N TRP A 42 11.58 -2.76 -10.69
CA TRP A 42 11.57 -1.55 -11.53
C TRP A 42 12.47 -0.43 -10.99
N GLN A 43 12.98 -0.59 -9.76
CA GLN A 43 13.94 0.29 -9.09
C GLN A 43 14.94 -0.53 -8.29
N GLU A 44 16.06 0.10 -7.94
CA GLU A 44 17.05 -0.49 -7.04
C GLU A 44 16.44 -0.71 -5.65
N VAL A 45 16.69 -1.89 -5.09
CA VAL A 45 16.19 -2.31 -3.77
C VAL A 45 17.37 -2.56 -2.85
N VAL A 46 17.19 -2.31 -1.56
CA VAL A 46 18.21 -2.58 -0.55
C VAL A 46 18.48 -4.09 -0.46
N GLU A 47 19.75 -4.47 -0.48
CA GLU A 47 20.16 -5.87 -0.44
C GLU A 47 20.13 -6.43 1.00
N THR A 48 20.29 -5.56 2.00
CA THR A 48 20.28 -5.93 3.42
C THR A 48 19.43 -4.97 4.23
N ILE A 49 18.64 -5.52 5.15
CA ILE A 49 17.84 -4.76 6.11
C ILE A 49 18.34 -5.19 7.49
N PRO A 50 18.82 -4.25 8.34
CA PRO A 50 19.39 -4.57 9.65
C PRO A 50 18.32 -4.86 10.71
N LEU A 51 17.37 -5.75 10.38
CA LEU A 51 16.31 -6.21 11.27
C LEU A 51 16.34 -7.74 11.34
N LYS A 52 15.95 -8.29 12.49
CA LYS A 52 15.85 -9.74 12.67
C LYS A 52 14.57 -10.29 12.03
N PRO A 53 14.54 -11.55 11.55
CA PRO A 53 13.35 -12.17 10.95
C PRO A 53 12.06 -12.02 11.76
N GLU A 54 12.15 -12.14 13.09
CA GLU A 54 11.01 -11.99 14.02
C GLU A 54 10.39 -10.59 14.04
N ASN A 55 11.12 -9.57 13.57
CA ASN A 55 10.66 -8.19 13.48
C ASN A 55 10.02 -7.87 12.12
N PHE A 56 9.97 -8.82 11.19
CA PHE A 56 9.28 -8.65 9.92
C PHE A 56 7.85 -9.17 10.00
N TRP A 57 6.92 -8.32 9.59
CA TRP A 57 5.53 -8.72 9.37
C TRP A 57 5.17 -8.56 7.91
N ILE A 58 4.56 -9.60 7.36
CA ILE A 58 4.08 -9.61 5.98
C ILE A 58 2.60 -9.25 6.02
N LEU A 59 2.25 -8.13 5.35
CA LEU A 59 0.86 -7.75 5.19
C LEU A 59 0.14 -8.80 4.33
N ASN A 60 -0.95 -9.37 4.85
CA ASN A 60 -1.77 -10.30 4.09
C ASN A 60 -2.34 -9.58 2.84
N PRO A 61 -2.05 -10.05 1.61
CA PRO A 61 -2.54 -9.43 0.37
C PRO A 61 -4.07 -9.27 0.29
N GLU A 62 -4.82 -10.11 1.01
CA GLU A 62 -6.27 -10.03 1.05
C GLU A 62 -6.75 -8.70 1.65
N ILE A 63 -6.00 -8.10 2.58
CA ILE A 63 -6.32 -6.79 3.13
C ILE A 63 -6.31 -5.72 2.03
N MET A 64 -5.31 -5.75 1.15
CA MET A 64 -5.23 -4.81 0.02
C MET A 64 -6.37 -5.05 -0.98
N HIS A 65 -6.72 -6.31 -1.24
CA HIS A 65 -7.85 -6.66 -2.10
C HIS A 65 -9.18 -6.13 -1.53
N GLN A 66 -9.48 -6.41 -0.27
CA GLN A 66 -10.69 -5.94 0.41
C GLN A 66 -10.74 -4.42 0.54
N THR A 67 -9.60 -3.78 0.80
CA THR A 67 -9.50 -2.31 0.79
C THR A 67 -9.87 -1.77 -0.59
N GLY A 68 -9.36 -2.37 -1.67
CA GLY A 68 -9.74 -2.01 -3.03
C GLY A 68 -11.24 -2.13 -3.27
N LEU A 69 -11.86 -3.25 -2.88
CA LEU A 69 -13.32 -3.45 -2.98
C LEU A 69 -14.12 -2.41 -2.21
N ALA A 70 -13.70 -2.07 -0.98
CA ALA A 70 -14.36 -1.07 -0.15
C ALA A 70 -14.30 0.32 -0.79
N LEU A 71 -13.18 0.66 -1.42
CA LEU A 71 -12.96 1.96 -2.04
C LEU A 71 -13.66 2.13 -3.40
N GLN A 72 -13.97 1.03 -4.11
CA GLN A 72 -14.67 1.10 -5.41
C GLN A 72 -15.97 1.91 -5.35
N LYS A 73 -16.66 1.93 -4.20
CA LYS A 73 -17.89 2.70 -3.98
C LYS A 73 -17.69 4.21 -4.07
N TYR A 74 -16.46 4.69 -3.89
CA TYR A 74 -16.09 6.10 -3.90
C TYR A 74 -15.35 6.50 -5.18
N ALA A 75 -14.98 5.53 -6.02
CA ALA A 75 -14.17 5.73 -7.20
C ALA A 75 -15.01 6.07 -8.45
N GLN A 76 -14.54 7.02 -9.24
CA GLN A 76 -15.07 7.27 -10.57
C GLN A 76 -14.69 6.16 -11.56
N LYS A 77 -13.54 5.49 -11.34
CA LYS A 77 -13.06 4.39 -12.19
C LYS A 77 -12.80 3.11 -11.37
N PRO A 78 -13.86 2.45 -10.86
CA PRO A 78 -13.73 1.36 -9.89
C PRO A 78 -12.90 0.16 -10.38
N LYS A 79 -12.99 -0.20 -11.66
CA LYS A 79 -12.29 -1.37 -12.24
C LYS A 79 -10.76 -1.25 -12.27
N LYS A 80 -10.18 -0.09 -11.96
CA LYS A 80 -8.72 0.16 -12.00
C LYS A 80 -8.16 0.66 -10.67
N MET A 81 -8.97 0.67 -9.62
CA MET A 81 -8.58 1.22 -8.33
C MET A 81 -7.69 0.23 -7.56
N LEU A 82 -6.44 0.60 -7.35
CA LEU A 82 -5.61 0.00 -6.30
C LEU A 82 -5.60 0.95 -5.11
N PRO A 83 -5.73 0.46 -3.87
CA PRO A 83 -5.54 1.30 -2.69
C PRO A 83 -4.08 1.71 -2.53
N THR A 84 -3.85 2.91 -1.98
CA THR A 84 -2.54 3.26 -1.44
C THR A 84 -2.19 2.35 -0.26
N LEU A 85 -0.89 2.24 0.03
CA LEU A 85 -0.43 1.56 1.24
C LEU A 85 -1.02 2.21 2.51
N GLY A 86 -1.23 3.54 2.50
CA GLY A 86 -1.88 4.25 3.60
C GLY A 86 -3.30 3.75 3.85
N ALA A 87 -4.14 3.70 2.82
CA ALA A 87 -5.51 3.19 2.93
C ALA A 87 -5.53 1.72 3.39
N GLY A 88 -4.64 0.88 2.84
CA GLY A 88 -4.50 -0.52 3.26
C GLY A 88 -4.12 -0.67 4.73
N ARG A 89 -3.21 0.18 5.24
CA ARG A 89 -2.83 0.20 6.66
C ARG A 89 -3.99 0.62 7.57
N VAL A 90 -4.84 1.56 7.14
CA VAL A 90 -6.04 1.94 7.91
C VAL A 90 -7.00 0.75 8.03
N VAL A 91 -7.27 0.05 6.93
CA VAL A 91 -8.15 -1.14 6.97
C VAL A 91 -7.53 -2.26 7.81
N ALA A 92 -6.22 -2.51 7.68
CA ALA A 92 -5.52 -3.47 8.54
C ALA A 92 -5.67 -3.09 10.02
N ALA A 93 -5.48 -1.81 10.35
CA ALA A 93 -5.58 -1.33 11.73
C ALA A 93 -6.99 -1.53 12.30
N LEU A 94 -8.04 -1.27 11.52
CA LEU A 94 -9.43 -1.49 11.93
C LEU A 94 -9.78 -2.97 12.18
N GLN A 95 -8.98 -3.90 11.65
CA GLN A 95 -9.16 -5.34 11.91
C GLN A 95 -8.36 -5.83 13.12
N LEU A 96 -7.35 -5.08 13.55
CA LEU A 96 -6.38 -5.50 14.57
C LEU A 96 -6.51 -4.74 15.89
N TYR A 97 -7.02 -3.50 15.85
CA TYR A 97 -7.09 -2.61 17.00
C TYR A 97 -8.53 -2.19 17.27
N ASP A 98 -8.86 -2.04 18.56
CA ASP A 98 -10.18 -1.56 19.00
C ASP A 98 -10.39 -0.08 18.68
N GLU A 99 -9.31 0.70 18.72
CA GLU A 99 -9.32 2.14 18.47
C GLU A 99 -8.23 2.51 17.46
N VAL A 100 -8.60 3.36 16.49
CA VAL A 100 -7.68 3.82 15.45
C VAL A 100 -7.72 5.34 15.38
N SER A 101 -6.56 5.96 15.59
CA SER A 101 -6.35 7.40 15.42
C SER A 101 -5.40 7.65 14.26
N LEU A 102 -5.75 8.59 13.38
CA LEU A 102 -4.97 8.94 12.19
C LEU A 102 -4.33 10.32 12.36
N ALA A 103 -3.07 10.42 11.92
CA ALA A 103 -2.36 11.69 11.77
C ALA A 103 -1.67 11.73 10.41
N GLY A 104 -1.64 12.91 9.79
CA GLY A 104 -0.96 13.10 8.50
C GLY A 104 -1.72 12.55 7.29
N PHE A 105 -3.01 12.28 7.45
CA PHE A 105 -3.89 11.87 6.35
C PHE A 105 -4.64 13.08 5.81
N SER A 106 -4.16 13.63 4.70
CA SER A 106 -4.88 14.60 3.88
C SER A 106 -4.20 14.71 2.53
N TYR A 107 -4.96 15.11 1.53
CA TYR A 107 -4.40 15.62 0.29
C TYR A 107 -4.99 16.99 0.06
N ASP A 108 -4.15 18.03 0.17
CA ASP A 108 -4.55 19.36 -0.26
C ASP A 108 -4.57 19.41 -1.79
N LEU A 109 -5.70 19.00 -2.35
CA LEU A 109 -5.92 19.02 -3.80
C LEU A 109 -6.14 20.45 -4.33
N GLN A 110 -6.33 21.44 -3.44
CA GLN A 110 -6.62 22.83 -3.79
C GLN A 110 -5.34 23.67 -3.84
N HIS A 111 -4.33 23.35 -3.03
CA HIS A 111 -3.03 24.03 -3.00
C HIS A 111 -1.91 23.10 -3.49
N PRO A 112 -1.77 22.90 -4.82
CA PRO A 112 -0.79 21.99 -5.41
C PRO A 112 0.68 22.31 -5.08
N GLN A 113 0.96 23.53 -4.59
CA GLN A 113 2.30 24.00 -4.23
C GLN A 113 2.75 23.54 -2.84
N MET A 114 1.86 22.93 -2.05
CA MET A 114 2.20 22.42 -0.72
C MET A 114 3.12 21.19 -0.82
N PRO A 115 4.03 21.01 0.17
CA PRO A 115 4.82 19.80 0.30
C PRO A 115 3.96 18.54 0.30
N LEU A 116 4.41 17.52 -0.42
CA LEU A 116 3.73 16.23 -0.55
C LEU A 116 3.89 15.37 0.70
N HIS A 117 5.10 15.36 1.28
CA HIS A 117 5.38 14.75 2.58
C HIS A 117 5.91 15.81 3.56
N TYR A 118 5.64 15.61 4.85
CA TYR A 118 5.99 16.58 5.90
C TYR A 118 7.50 16.76 6.12
N TYR A 119 8.33 15.87 5.56
CA TYR A 119 9.78 15.87 5.69
C TYR A 119 10.51 16.26 4.40
N GLU A 120 9.81 16.55 3.31
CA GLU A 120 10.43 16.83 2.01
C GLU A 120 9.87 18.08 1.35
N SER A 121 10.55 18.57 0.31
CA SER A 121 10.14 19.74 -0.46
C SER A 121 9.46 19.41 -1.80
N LEU A 122 9.24 18.12 -2.09
CA LEU A 122 8.51 17.69 -3.28
C LEU A 122 7.08 18.22 -3.20
N ARG A 123 6.57 18.80 -4.29
CA ARG A 123 5.26 19.44 -4.31
C ARG A 123 4.15 18.47 -4.73
N THR A 124 2.93 18.76 -4.30
CA THR A 124 1.75 17.93 -4.57
C THR A 124 1.40 17.86 -6.06
N ASP A 125 1.75 18.87 -6.86
CA ASP A 125 1.63 18.86 -8.33
C ASP A 125 2.58 17.89 -9.03
N ALA A 126 3.73 17.56 -8.44
CA ALA A 126 4.64 16.53 -8.96
C ALA A 126 3.96 15.14 -9.01
N MET A 127 2.91 14.94 -8.23
CA MET A 127 2.14 13.68 -8.15
C MET A 127 0.95 13.62 -9.12
N ARG A 128 0.87 14.49 -10.14
CA ARG A 128 -0.27 14.60 -11.07
C ARG A 128 -0.56 13.35 -11.94
N VAL A 129 0.24 12.28 -11.89
CA VAL A 129 0.10 11.14 -12.82
C VAL A 129 0.24 9.78 -12.13
N GLN A 130 -0.39 9.57 -10.98
CA GLN A 130 -0.68 8.20 -10.52
C GLN A 130 -2.08 7.80 -10.96
N ILE A 131 -2.18 7.28 -12.19
CA ILE A 131 -3.45 6.86 -12.84
C ILE A 131 -4.12 5.68 -12.10
N VAL A 132 -3.39 5.02 -11.19
CA VAL A 132 -3.78 3.76 -10.56
C VAL A 132 -4.44 3.95 -9.18
N HIS A 133 -4.20 5.10 -8.53
CA HIS A 133 -4.75 5.42 -7.21
C HIS A 133 -5.67 6.63 -7.30
N GLU A 134 -6.96 6.45 -6.99
CA GLU A 134 -7.92 7.56 -6.92
C GLU A 134 -7.92 8.15 -5.51
N ARG A 135 -6.99 9.09 -5.26
CA ARG A 135 -6.83 9.75 -3.95
C ARG A 135 -8.09 10.43 -3.45
N SER A 136 -8.92 10.96 -4.35
CA SER A 136 -10.23 11.53 -4.00
C SER A 136 -11.18 10.50 -3.41
N ALA A 137 -11.16 9.26 -3.91
CA ALA A 137 -11.97 8.16 -3.41
C ALA A 137 -11.50 7.69 -2.03
N GLU A 138 -10.18 7.58 -1.84
CA GLU A 138 -9.58 7.30 -0.52
C GLU A 138 -9.92 8.38 0.50
N MET A 139 -9.84 9.65 0.10
CA MET A 139 -10.26 10.76 0.94
C MET A 139 -11.73 10.68 1.34
N ALA A 140 -12.62 10.42 0.38
CA ALA A 140 -14.05 10.28 0.68
C ALA A 140 -14.33 9.12 1.64
N PHE A 141 -13.61 8.00 1.49
CA PHE A 141 -13.68 6.87 2.41
C PHE A 141 -13.22 7.23 3.83
N LEU A 142 -12.06 7.87 3.98
CA LEU A 142 -11.54 8.27 5.30
C LEU A 142 -12.45 9.30 5.98
N LYS A 143 -12.92 10.31 5.24
CA LYS A 143 -13.90 11.29 5.75
C LYS A 143 -15.18 10.61 6.23
N LYS A 144 -15.65 9.58 5.52
CA LYS A 144 -16.81 8.81 5.96
C LYS A 144 -16.54 8.12 7.30
N LEU A 145 -15.38 7.48 7.48
CA LEU A 145 -15.00 6.80 8.72
C LEU A 145 -14.91 7.77 9.91
N VAL A 146 -14.31 8.95 9.73
CA VAL A 146 -14.27 10.01 10.76
C VAL A 146 -15.69 10.46 11.11
N ARG A 147 -16.52 10.74 10.11
CA ARG A 147 -17.90 11.20 10.30
C ARG A 147 -18.75 10.20 11.10
N VAL A 148 -18.55 8.90 10.90
CA VAL A 148 -19.25 7.85 11.66
C VAL A 148 -18.53 7.45 12.95
N LYS A 149 -17.46 8.16 13.33
CA LYS A 149 -16.66 7.96 14.55
C LYS A 149 -16.02 6.57 14.66
N VAL A 150 -15.68 5.95 13.53
CA VAL A 150 -14.93 4.68 13.49
C VAL A 150 -13.42 4.95 13.65
N ILE A 151 -12.95 6.12 13.20
CA ILE A 151 -11.57 6.57 13.37
C ILE A 151 -11.56 7.99 13.94
N THR A 152 -10.52 8.30 14.69
CA THR A 152 -10.26 9.65 15.21
C THR A 152 -9.23 10.35 14.35
N ASP A 153 -9.52 11.54 13.84
CA ASP A 153 -8.53 12.36 13.14
C ASP A 153 -7.83 13.31 14.12
N LEU A 154 -6.52 13.09 14.30
CA LEU A 154 -5.68 13.90 15.18
C LEU A 154 -5.22 15.21 14.52
N THR A 155 -5.26 15.28 13.19
CA THR A 155 -4.80 16.43 12.40
C THR A 155 -5.92 17.39 12.00
N GLY A 156 -7.18 16.96 12.11
CA GLY A 156 -8.37 17.76 11.77
C GLY A 156 -8.57 18.03 10.28
N MET A 157 -7.82 17.36 9.40
CA MET A 157 -7.87 17.57 7.95
C MET A 157 -8.90 16.65 7.24
N LEU A 158 -9.45 15.67 7.96
CA LEU A 158 -10.48 14.72 7.49
C LEU A 158 -11.89 15.09 7.96
N CYS A 159 -12.05 16.19 8.71
CA CYS A 159 -13.33 16.68 9.20
C CYS A 159 -14.13 17.46 8.14
#